data_AF-A0A815PRL6-F1
#
_entry.id   AF-A0A815PRL6-F1
#
_cell.length_a   1.000
_cell.length_b   1.000
_cell.length_c   1.000
_cell.angle_alpha   90.00
_cell.angle_beta   90.00
_cell.angle_gamma   90.00
#
_symmetry.space_group_name_H-M   'P 1'
#
loop_
_entity.id
_entity.type
_entity.pdbx_description
1 polymer ?
#
loop_
_entity_poly.entity_id
_entity_poly.type
_entity_poly.pdbx_seq_one_letter_code
_entity_poly.pdbx_strand_id
1 'polypeptide(L)'
;MCDGFIRKDNWDIPGNDILSSPVHQPDYASCCFLCQATYGCSAFSYSVSSQQCSLKARMGSAGNSTDGKITGYNPNMCGSFIRKDNWDIPGNDILSSPVHQPDYASCCSQCQATNGCIAFSYSPSSQQCSLKTSIGGGRNSTDDNIIGYYFHPLRGPSTDIHPNTQWQENGLTVAGGNGPGSSLNQLYYPWGLYVDDNETIYVADYENHRIMKWERNATSGQVVAGGNGPGNRSDQLNHPYDVIVDKERDRIFICDYVNKRVVQWPLLHGKSGETIISDMDCWGLTMDEQGSLYVVDPEKYKVKRFKIGDTKGTLIAGGNGQGNALNQFDHPRFIFVDQDYSAYVSEWKNRVTKWMNGEESGILVAGGTEPGNGLGQLSLPKGVVVDHSFTLYVVDSGNNRIMRWPKGATEGSIIIGENGGGGGSNQLTGFGGLSFDRDGNLYVVDNANHRVQKFKIEQTQNDY
;
A
#
# COMPACT_ATOMS: atom_id res chain seq x y z
N MET A 1 19.94 -11.82 13.82
CA MET A 1 18.90 -12.86 13.70
C MET A 1 18.15 -12.58 12.42
N CYS A 2 17.80 -13.61 11.65
CA CYS A 2 17.23 -13.49 10.31
C CYS A 2 15.71 -13.67 10.45
N ASP A 3 15.03 -12.62 10.91
CA ASP A 3 13.61 -12.71 11.24
C ASP A 3 12.76 -12.72 9.97
N GLY A 4 11.71 -13.56 9.96
CA GLY A 4 10.87 -13.83 8.80
C GLY A 4 11.37 -14.97 7.89
N PHE A 5 12.57 -15.51 8.10
CA PHE A 5 13.05 -16.70 7.36
C PHE A 5 13.23 -17.89 8.30
N ILE A 6 12.64 -19.03 7.95
CA ILE A 6 12.94 -20.30 8.60
C ILE A 6 14.31 -20.77 8.14
N ARG A 7 15.18 -21.00 9.11
CA ARG A 7 16.49 -21.61 8.90
C ARG A 7 16.38 -23.14 8.88
N LYS A 8 16.98 -23.78 7.88
CA LYS A 8 17.23 -25.22 7.84
C LYS A 8 18.70 -25.50 7.54
N ASP A 9 19.36 -26.16 8.48
CA ASP A 9 20.74 -26.62 8.32
C ASP A 9 20.79 -27.91 7.49
N ASN A 10 21.91 -28.14 6.79
CA ASN A 10 22.15 -29.28 5.90
C ASN A 10 21.09 -29.46 4.80
N TRP A 11 20.62 -28.34 4.26
CA TRP A 11 19.55 -28.31 3.26
C TRP A 11 19.94 -27.35 2.13
N ASP A 12 19.79 -27.80 0.89
CA ASP A 12 20.06 -26.99 -0.31
C ASP A 12 18.80 -26.91 -1.19
N ILE A 13 18.70 -25.79 -1.90
CA ILE A 13 17.68 -25.56 -2.92
C ILE A 13 18.39 -25.43 -4.26
N PRO A 14 18.47 -26.48 -5.09
CA PRO A 14 19.13 -26.40 -6.38
C PRO A 14 18.36 -25.51 -7.38
N GLY A 15 19.09 -24.69 -8.14
CA GLY A 15 18.53 -23.82 -9.18
C GLY A 15 17.68 -22.66 -8.63
N ASN A 16 16.85 -22.06 -9.49
CA ASN A 16 16.07 -20.83 -9.20
C ASN A 16 16.93 -19.65 -8.72
N ASP A 17 18.22 -19.64 -9.09
CA ASP A 17 19.16 -18.60 -8.71
C ASP A 17 18.79 -17.29 -9.42
N ILE A 18 18.70 -16.21 -8.65
CA ILE A 18 18.44 -14.85 -9.18
C ILE A 18 19.66 -14.33 -9.93
N LEU A 19 20.84 -14.72 -9.46
CA LEU A 19 22.11 -14.34 -10.02
C LEU A 19 22.74 -15.56 -10.71
N SER A 20 23.43 -15.33 -11.82
CA SER A 20 24.14 -16.37 -12.56
C SER A 20 25.32 -16.98 -11.77
N SER A 21 25.71 -16.38 -10.64
CA SER A 21 26.75 -16.88 -9.76
C SER A 21 26.49 -16.49 -8.30
N PRO A 22 26.90 -17.32 -7.32
CA PRO A 22 26.74 -17.02 -5.90
C PRO A 22 27.58 -15.81 -5.46
N VAL A 23 27.05 -15.02 -4.52
CA VAL A 23 27.75 -13.85 -3.95
C VAL A 23 28.47 -14.26 -2.68
N HIS A 24 29.66 -13.73 -2.45
CA HIS A 24 30.37 -13.99 -1.20
C HIS A 24 29.75 -13.20 -0.04
N GLN A 25 29.42 -13.88 1.07
CA GLN A 25 28.85 -13.25 2.26
C GLN A 25 29.52 -13.81 3.52
N PRO A 26 29.88 -12.96 4.49
CA PRO A 26 30.70 -13.36 5.64
C PRO A 26 30.00 -14.37 6.55
N ASP A 27 28.66 -14.35 6.58
CA ASP A 27 27.84 -15.25 7.39
C ASP A 27 26.42 -15.43 6.83
N TYR A 28 25.68 -16.36 7.44
CA TYR A 28 24.27 -16.64 7.14
C TYR A 28 23.38 -15.40 7.29
N ALA A 29 23.64 -14.55 8.29
CA ALA A 29 22.79 -13.38 8.55
C ALA A 29 22.96 -12.32 7.45
N SER A 30 24.19 -12.13 6.96
CA SER A 30 24.51 -11.24 5.86
C SER A 30 23.89 -11.72 4.55
N CYS A 31 23.91 -13.04 4.30
CA CYS A 31 23.19 -13.65 3.18
C CYS A 31 21.67 -13.45 3.27
N CYS A 32 21.11 -13.53 4.48
CA CYS A 32 19.71 -13.25 4.74
C CYS A 32 19.32 -11.78 4.46
N PHE A 33 20.07 -10.82 5.00
CA PHE A 33 19.83 -9.41 4.74
C PHE A 33 19.96 -9.07 3.26
N LEU A 34 20.92 -9.69 2.57
CA LEU A 34 21.05 -9.55 1.13
C LEU A 34 19.79 -10.07 0.41
N CYS A 35 19.25 -11.22 0.80
CA CYS A 35 18.00 -11.72 0.23
C CYS A 35 16.82 -10.77 0.52
N GLN A 36 16.65 -10.29 1.75
CA GLN A 36 15.57 -9.35 2.11
C GLN A 36 15.63 -8.04 1.30
N ALA A 37 16.83 -7.59 0.93
CA ALA A 37 17.08 -6.41 0.11
C ALA A 37 16.99 -6.67 -1.40
N THR A 38 17.02 -7.93 -1.85
CA THR A 38 17.04 -8.28 -3.28
C THR A 38 15.63 -8.52 -3.80
N TYR A 39 15.22 -7.74 -4.80
CA TYR A 39 13.92 -7.89 -5.45
C TYR A 39 13.74 -9.32 -6.01
N GLY A 40 12.60 -9.93 -5.71
CA GLY A 40 12.28 -11.30 -6.10
C GLY A 40 12.95 -12.40 -5.28
N CYS A 41 13.78 -12.08 -4.26
CA CYS A 41 14.38 -13.10 -3.40
C CYS A 41 13.43 -13.55 -2.30
N SER A 42 13.22 -14.86 -2.22
CA SER A 42 12.30 -15.51 -1.29
C SER A 42 12.92 -16.64 -0.48
N ALA A 43 14.07 -17.11 -0.94
CA ALA A 43 14.90 -18.07 -0.24
C ALA A 43 16.36 -17.81 -0.60
N PHE A 44 17.27 -18.41 0.16
CA PHE A 44 18.69 -18.41 -0.16
C PHE A 44 19.32 -19.69 0.36
N SER A 45 20.42 -20.10 -0.28
CA SER A 45 21.28 -21.19 0.17
C SER A 45 22.66 -20.65 0.45
N TYR A 46 23.13 -20.81 1.69
CA TYR A 46 24.41 -20.33 2.18
C TYR A 46 25.36 -21.49 2.46
N SER A 47 26.54 -21.49 1.84
CA SER A 47 27.60 -22.45 2.16
C SER A 47 28.56 -21.87 3.17
N VAL A 48 28.70 -22.54 4.32
CA VAL A 48 29.60 -22.11 5.41
C VAL A 48 31.07 -22.27 5.00
N SER A 49 31.40 -23.31 4.22
CA SER A 49 32.78 -23.63 3.84
C SER A 49 33.34 -22.69 2.77
N SER A 50 32.51 -22.30 1.79
CA SER A 50 32.90 -21.39 0.71
C SER A 50 32.42 -19.95 0.92
N GLN A 51 31.65 -19.68 1.97
CA GLN A 51 31.00 -18.39 2.24
C GLN A 51 30.18 -17.87 1.05
N GLN A 52 29.64 -18.79 0.25
CA GLN A 52 28.83 -18.47 -0.92
C GLN A 52 27.35 -18.39 -0.57
N CYS A 53 26.71 -17.32 -1.02
CA CYS A 53 25.29 -17.02 -0.87
C CYS A 53 24.62 -17.08 -2.24
N SER A 54 23.79 -18.08 -2.44
CA SER A 54 22.95 -18.23 -3.63
C SER A 54 21.54 -17.73 -3.32
N LEU A 55 21.18 -16.58 -3.88
CA LEU A 55 19.85 -15.99 -3.73
C LEU A 55 18.85 -16.67 -4.66
N LYS A 56 17.68 -17.02 -4.14
CA LYS A 56 16.70 -17.85 -4.84
C LYS A 56 15.39 -17.10 -5.02
N ALA A 57 14.84 -17.20 -6.22
CA ALA A 57 13.54 -16.61 -6.55
C ALA A 57 12.37 -17.35 -5.88
N ARG A 58 12.54 -18.64 -5.55
CA ARG A 58 11.54 -19.51 -4.90
C ARG A 58 12.20 -20.70 -4.21
N MET A 59 11.50 -21.33 -3.26
CA MET A 59 12.03 -22.46 -2.48
C MET A 59 12.24 -23.74 -3.30
N GLY A 60 11.58 -23.88 -4.46
CA GLY A 60 11.80 -24.98 -5.41
C GLY A 60 11.77 -26.38 -4.78
N SER A 61 12.34 -27.36 -5.47
CA SER A 61 12.58 -28.69 -4.89
C SER A 61 13.78 -28.62 -3.95
N ALA A 62 13.59 -28.94 -2.68
CA ALA A 62 14.64 -28.86 -1.67
C ALA A 62 15.04 -30.24 -1.17
N GLY A 63 16.33 -30.41 -0.85
CA GLY A 63 16.91 -31.71 -0.50
C GLY A 63 18.09 -31.60 0.45
N ASN A 64 18.49 -32.73 1.04
CA ASN A 64 19.65 -32.77 1.92
C ASN A 64 20.90 -32.31 1.17
N SER A 65 21.60 -31.33 1.75
CA SER A 65 22.86 -30.84 1.23
C SER A 65 23.98 -31.83 1.55
N THR A 66 24.78 -32.18 0.54
CA THR A 66 26.01 -32.97 0.72
C THR A 66 27.21 -32.13 1.18
N ASP A 67 27.09 -30.80 1.16
CA ASP A 67 28.15 -29.84 1.47
C ASP A 67 27.88 -28.97 2.72
N GLY A 68 26.84 -29.31 3.51
CA GLY A 68 26.50 -28.64 4.76
C GLY A 68 25.90 -27.23 4.60
N LYS A 69 25.30 -26.93 3.45
CA LYS A 69 24.61 -25.67 3.19
C LYS A 69 23.48 -25.45 4.19
N ILE A 70 23.28 -24.17 4.52
CA ILE A 70 22.19 -23.68 5.35
C ILE A 70 21.24 -22.94 4.42
N THR A 71 19.99 -23.34 4.41
CA THR A 71 18.94 -22.66 3.67
C THR A 71 18.15 -21.76 4.61
N GLY A 72 17.93 -20.52 4.19
CA GLY A 72 16.90 -19.66 4.76
C GLY A 72 15.77 -19.50 3.75
N TYR A 73 14.52 -19.66 4.18
CA TYR A 73 13.36 -19.36 3.32
C TYR A 73 12.27 -18.66 4.10
N ASN A 74 11.54 -17.74 3.46
CA ASN A 74 10.45 -17.01 4.10
C ASN A 74 9.11 -17.76 3.92
N PRO A 75 8.56 -18.41 4.98
CA PRO A 75 7.26 -19.09 4.89
C PRO A 75 6.08 -18.11 4.82
N ASN A 76 6.27 -16.86 5.25
CA ASN A 76 5.24 -15.84 5.36
C ASN A 76 4.98 -15.10 4.04
N MET A 77 5.67 -15.43 2.94
CA MET A 77 5.32 -14.86 1.65
C MET A 77 3.92 -15.29 1.16
N CYS A 78 3.35 -16.36 1.72
CA CYS A 78 1.94 -16.71 1.51
C CYS A 78 0.98 -15.99 2.45
N GLY A 79 1.47 -15.15 3.36
CA GLY A 79 0.65 -14.33 4.24
C GLY A 79 -0.17 -13.28 3.50
N SER A 80 0.22 -12.92 2.27
CA SER A 80 -0.56 -12.06 1.37
C SER A 80 -1.67 -12.79 0.61
N PHE A 81 -1.68 -14.13 0.63
CA PHE A 81 -2.75 -14.94 0.04
C PHE A 81 -3.73 -15.35 1.14
N ILE A 82 -5.01 -15.03 0.96
CA ILE A 82 -6.06 -15.59 1.80
C ILE A 82 -6.17 -17.08 1.48
N ARG A 83 -5.93 -17.88 2.52
CA ARG A 83 -6.08 -19.33 2.46
C ARG A 83 -7.53 -19.72 2.73
N LYS A 84 -8.10 -20.52 1.83
CA LYS A 84 -9.40 -21.16 2.04
C LYS A 84 -9.29 -22.65 1.78
N ASP A 85 -9.57 -23.44 2.81
CA ASP A 85 -9.58 -24.90 2.73
C ASP A 85 -10.90 -25.41 2.13
N ASN A 86 -10.85 -26.58 1.49
CA ASN A 86 -11.98 -27.27 0.86
C ASN A 86 -12.73 -26.42 -0.18
N TRP A 87 -11.99 -25.67 -0.98
CA TRP A 87 -12.55 -24.76 -1.98
C TRP A 87 -11.85 -24.97 -3.33
N ASP A 88 -12.55 -24.71 -4.44
CA ASP A 88 -12.00 -24.83 -5.79
C ASP A 88 -12.32 -23.58 -6.62
N ILE A 89 -11.36 -23.17 -7.45
CA ILE A 89 -11.53 -22.15 -8.49
C ILE A 89 -11.53 -22.88 -9.85
N PRO A 90 -12.70 -23.18 -10.43
CA PRO A 90 -12.76 -23.84 -11.73
C PRO A 90 -12.37 -22.88 -12.86
N GLY A 91 -11.49 -23.33 -13.77
CA GLY A 91 -11.02 -22.57 -14.93
C GLY A 91 -10.04 -21.43 -14.61
N ASN A 92 -9.85 -20.50 -15.55
CA ASN A 92 -8.90 -19.38 -15.49
C ASN A 92 -7.44 -19.79 -15.25
N ASP A 93 -7.08 -21.01 -15.65
CA ASP A 93 -5.74 -21.52 -15.51
C ASP A 93 -4.77 -20.79 -16.45
N ILE A 94 -3.65 -20.31 -15.90
CA ILE A 94 -2.57 -19.69 -16.68
C ILE A 94 -1.91 -20.72 -17.60
N LEU A 95 -1.83 -21.96 -17.12
CA LEU A 95 -1.26 -23.08 -17.85
C LEU A 95 -2.38 -24.05 -18.23
N SER A 96 -2.26 -24.66 -19.41
CA SER A 96 -3.18 -25.70 -19.86
C SER A 96 -3.14 -26.98 -19.02
N SER A 97 -2.20 -27.10 -18.09
CA SER A 97 -2.09 -28.25 -17.18
C SER A 97 -1.52 -27.83 -15.82
N PRO A 98 -1.99 -28.44 -14.70
CA PRO A 98 -1.46 -28.17 -13.36
C PRO A 98 0.00 -28.57 -13.23
N VAL A 99 0.76 -27.76 -12.50
CA VAL A 99 2.15 -28.03 -12.12
C VAL A 99 2.17 -28.79 -10.81
N HIS A 100 3.17 -29.66 -10.59
CA HIS A 100 3.29 -30.38 -9.31
C HIS A 100 4.16 -29.58 -8.35
N GLN A 101 3.65 -29.35 -7.14
CA GLN A 101 4.36 -28.66 -6.08
C GLN A 101 4.28 -29.45 -4.76
N PRO A 102 5.38 -29.54 -4.01
CA PRO A 102 5.46 -30.41 -2.83
C PRO A 102 4.53 -29.97 -1.70
N ASP A 103 4.18 -28.68 -1.66
CA ASP A 103 3.30 -28.10 -0.66
C ASP A 103 2.61 -26.83 -1.17
N TYR A 104 1.64 -26.36 -0.38
CA TYR A 104 0.91 -25.11 -0.60
C TYR A 104 1.85 -23.90 -0.74
N ALA A 105 2.92 -23.84 0.06
CA ALA A 105 3.83 -22.69 0.08
C ALA A 105 4.65 -22.58 -1.21
N SER A 106 5.00 -23.72 -1.79
CA SER A 106 5.69 -23.84 -3.06
C SER A 106 4.76 -23.48 -4.23
N CYS A 107 3.47 -23.87 -4.17
CA CYS A 107 2.46 -23.44 -5.14
C CYS A 107 2.22 -21.92 -5.11
N CYS A 108 2.11 -21.35 -3.91
CA CYS A 108 2.04 -19.92 -3.66
C CYS A 108 3.26 -19.15 -4.21
N SER A 109 4.48 -19.61 -3.88
CA SER A 109 5.72 -19.01 -4.38
C SER A 109 5.77 -19.05 -5.92
N GLN A 110 5.22 -20.11 -6.52
CA GLN A 110 5.13 -20.22 -7.96
C GLN A 110 4.12 -19.22 -8.54
N CYS A 111 2.97 -19.03 -7.91
CA CYS A 111 2.01 -18.01 -8.32
C CYS A 111 2.64 -16.61 -8.30
N GLN A 112 3.31 -16.23 -7.21
CA GLN A 112 3.96 -14.92 -7.08
C GLN A 112 5.02 -14.66 -8.16
N ALA A 113 5.74 -15.71 -8.59
CA ALA A 113 6.74 -15.61 -9.64
C ALA A 113 6.14 -15.66 -11.07
N THR A 114 4.84 -15.88 -11.21
CA THR A 114 4.17 -16.06 -12.50
C THR A 114 3.38 -14.80 -12.84
N ASN A 115 3.80 -14.09 -13.88
CA ASN A 115 3.13 -12.88 -14.34
C ASN A 115 1.64 -13.16 -14.65
N GLY A 116 0.75 -12.32 -14.11
CA GLY A 116 -0.69 -12.49 -14.23
C GLY A 116 -1.33 -13.51 -13.29
N CYS A 117 -0.58 -14.14 -12.37
CA CYS A 117 -1.16 -15.02 -11.35
C CYS A 117 -1.65 -14.24 -10.14
N ILE A 118 -2.98 -14.30 -9.90
CA ILE A 118 -3.60 -13.64 -8.75
C ILE A 118 -4.22 -14.62 -7.74
N ALA A 119 -4.27 -15.90 -8.10
CA ALA A 119 -4.76 -16.98 -7.24
C ALA A 119 -4.17 -18.31 -7.68
N PHE A 120 -4.28 -19.33 -6.84
CA PHE A 120 -3.93 -20.69 -7.17
C PHE A 120 -4.83 -21.69 -6.44
N SER A 121 -5.04 -22.85 -7.05
CA SER A 121 -5.65 -24.02 -6.43
C SER A 121 -4.59 -25.07 -6.16
N TYR A 122 -4.48 -25.51 -4.92
CA TYR A 122 -3.52 -26.54 -4.51
C TYR A 122 -4.25 -27.75 -3.92
N SER A 123 -4.01 -28.94 -4.47
CA SER A 123 -4.52 -30.19 -3.93
C SER A 123 -3.42 -30.90 -3.15
N PRO A 124 -3.51 -31.03 -1.81
CA PRO A 124 -2.51 -31.73 -1.01
C PRO A 124 -2.39 -33.21 -1.38
N SER A 125 -3.51 -33.86 -1.65
CA SER A 125 -3.58 -35.28 -2.00
C SER A 125 -2.90 -35.60 -3.34
N SER A 126 -3.02 -34.72 -4.33
CA SER A 126 -2.43 -34.92 -5.67
C SER A 126 -1.18 -34.07 -5.94
N GLN A 127 -0.79 -33.20 -5.02
CA GLN A 127 0.27 -32.19 -5.19
C GLN A 127 0.09 -31.27 -6.40
N GLN A 128 -1.12 -31.21 -6.97
CA GLN A 128 -1.41 -30.37 -8.12
C GLN A 128 -1.56 -28.91 -7.70
N CYS A 129 -0.88 -28.04 -8.44
CA CYS A 129 -0.88 -26.60 -8.31
C CYS A 129 -1.39 -26.00 -9.64
N SER A 130 -2.55 -25.35 -9.57
CA SER A 130 -3.18 -24.71 -10.72
C SER A 130 -3.19 -23.20 -10.50
N LEU A 131 -2.34 -22.49 -11.25
CA LEU A 131 -2.18 -21.03 -11.17
C LEU A 131 -3.28 -20.33 -11.95
N LYS A 132 -3.85 -19.26 -11.39
CA LYS A 132 -5.09 -18.64 -11.88
C LYS A 132 -4.90 -17.16 -12.21
N THR A 133 -5.44 -16.74 -13.35
CA THR A 133 -5.54 -15.31 -13.73
C THR A 133 -6.72 -14.58 -13.09
N SER A 134 -7.68 -15.31 -12.52
CA SER A 134 -8.79 -14.72 -11.76
C SER A 134 -9.39 -15.71 -10.75
N ILE A 135 -10.05 -15.19 -9.72
CA ILE A 135 -10.67 -15.98 -8.63
C ILE A 135 -12.04 -16.54 -9.07
N GLY A 136 -12.66 -15.95 -10.10
CA GLY A 136 -13.92 -16.40 -10.68
C GLY A 136 -15.05 -16.64 -9.66
N GLY A 137 -16.01 -17.50 -10.04
CA GLY A 137 -17.01 -18.05 -9.11
C GLY A 137 -16.49 -19.34 -8.49
N GLY A 138 -15.93 -19.25 -7.28
CA GLY A 138 -15.45 -20.42 -6.56
C GLY A 138 -16.59 -21.32 -6.05
N ARG A 139 -16.28 -22.58 -5.78
CA ARG A 139 -17.23 -23.57 -5.20
C ARG A 139 -16.57 -24.39 -4.10
N ASN A 140 -17.38 -24.93 -3.19
CA ASN A 140 -16.90 -25.92 -2.22
C ASN A 140 -16.35 -27.13 -2.97
N SER A 141 -15.18 -27.59 -2.55
CA SER A 141 -14.51 -28.78 -3.10
C SER A 141 -14.62 -29.95 -2.13
N THR A 142 -14.79 -31.16 -2.65
CA THR A 142 -14.68 -32.41 -1.90
C THR A 142 -13.26 -32.94 -1.82
N ASP A 143 -12.34 -32.38 -2.61
CA ASP A 143 -11.03 -32.96 -2.91
C ASP A 143 -9.91 -32.27 -2.11
N ASP A 144 -10.17 -31.95 -0.84
CA ASP A 144 -9.23 -31.32 0.10
C ASP A 144 -8.48 -30.07 -0.43
N ASN A 145 -8.98 -29.47 -1.52
CA ASN A 145 -8.31 -28.38 -2.22
C ASN A 145 -8.16 -27.17 -1.30
N ILE A 146 -6.93 -26.68 -1.24
CA ILE A 146 -6.55 -25.45 -0.56
C ILE A 146 -6.38 -24.40 -1.64
N ILE A 147 -7.16 -23.33 -1.55
CA ILE A 147 -6.98 -22.17 -2.43
C ILE A 147 -6.17 -21.14 -1.67
N GLY A 148 -5.10 -20.67 -2.30
CA GLY A 148 -4.53 -19.37 -1.96
C GLY A 148 -4.96 -18.40 -3.03
N TYR A 149 -5.66 -17.34 -2.66
CA TYR A 149 -5.98 -16.26 -3.58
C TYR A 149 -5.67 -14.91 -2.94
N TYR A 150 -5.26 -13.92 -3.72
CA TYR A 150 -5.38 -12.54 -3.25
C TYR A 150 -6.87 -12.26 -3.13
N PHE A 151 -7.39 -12.07 -1.92
CA PHE A 151 -8.67 -11.39 -1.81
C PHE A 151 -8.35 -9.92 -2.06
N HIS A 152 -8.57 -9.43 -3.29
CA HIS A 152 -8.84 -8.02 -3.47
C HIS A 152 -10.26 -7.77 -2.96
N PRO A 153 -10.38 -7.21 -1.77
CA PRO A 153 -10.84 -5.85 -1.62
C PRO A 153 -9.71 -5.12 -0.92
N LEU A 154 -8.72 -4.68 -1.69
CA LEU A 154 -7.91 -3.59 -1.21
C LEU A 154 -8.87 -2.43 -0.97
N ARG A 155 -9.14 -2.16 0.29
CA ARG A 155 -9.86 -0.97 0.72
C ARG A 155 -8.83 0.14 0.82
N GLY A 156 -8.23 0.43 -0.33
CA GLY A 156 -7.11 1.33 -0.52
C GLY A 156 -6.41 1.04 -1.85
N PRO A 157 -5.69 2.01 -2.40
CA PRO A 157 -5.10 1.91 -3.73
C PRO A 157 -3.76 1.18 -3.75
N SER A 158 -3.72 -0.13 -3.94
CA SER A 158 -2.47 -0.80 -4.28
C SER A 158 -2.66 -1.82 -5.38
N THR A 159 -2.83 -1.36 -6.60
CA THR A 159 -2.73 -2.25 -7.78
C THR A 159 -1.30 -2.74 -7.98
N ASP A 160 -1.11 -3.90 -8.60
CA ASP A 160 0.17 -4.28 -9.19
C ASP A 160 0.51 -3.28 -10.32
N ILE A 161 1.30 -2.25 -10.01
CA ILE A 161 1.77 -1.29 -11.00
C ILE A 161 3.13 -1.76 -11.49
N HIS A 162 3.24 -2.01 -12.80
CA HIS A 162 4.51 -2.42 -13.38
C HIS A 162 5.59 -1.32 -13.13
N PRO A 163 6.84 -1.66 -12.76
CA PRO A 163 7.87 -0.68 -12.39
C PRO A 163 8.18 0.37 -13.47
N ASN A 164 7.92 0.05 -14.74
CA ASN A 164 8.14 0.93 -15.88
C ASN A 164 6.89 1.67 -16.36
N THR A 165 5.74 1.50 -15.68
CA THR A 165 4.50 2.21 -16.01
C THR A 165 4.73 3.71 -16.13
N GLN A 166 4.17 4.29 -17.18
CA GLN A 166 4.12 5.73 -17.40
C GLN A 166 2.67 6.17 -17.32
N TRP A 167 2.45 7.42 -16.92
CA TRP A 167 1.13 8.02 -16.89
C TRP A 167 1.09 9.17 -17.89
N GLN A 168 -0.06 9.36 -18.49
CA GLN A 168 -0.32 10.49 -19.37
C GLN A 168 0.02 11.78 -18.62
N GLU A 169 0.78 12.65 -19.28
CA GLU A 169 1.23 13.91 -18.67
C GLU A 169 0.07 14.83 -18.26
N ASN A 170 -1.02 14.82 -19.05
CA ASN A 170 -2.19 15.64 -18.79
C ASN A 170 -3.22 14.89 -17.93
N GLY A 171 -3.52 15.46 -16.77
CA GLY A 171 -4.58 15.01 -15.90
C GLY A 171 -5.98 15.40 -16.40
N LEU A 172 -6.96 14.55 -16.10
CA LEU A 172 -8.38 14.84 -16.23
C LEU A 172 -8.91 15.29 -14.87
N THR A 173 -9.57 16.44 -14.82
CA THR A 173 -10.31 16.83 -13.61
C THR A 173 -11.56 15.94 -13.45
N VAL A 174 -11.61 15.17 -12.37
CA VAL A 174 -12.68 14.18 -12.09
C VAL A 174 -13.58 14.55 -10.92
N ALA A 175 -13.17 15.52 -10.10
CA ALA A 175 -14.01 16.15 -9.07
C ALA A 175 -13.56 17.59 -8.83
N GLY A 176 -14.50 18.49 -8.53
CA GLY A 176 -14.22 19.92 -8.33
C GLY A 176 -13.81 20.64 -9.62
N GLY A 177 -12.87 21.59 -9.51
CA GLY A 177 -12.33 22.34 -10.66
C GLY A 177 -13.24 23.46 -11.22
N ASN A 178 -14.43 23.65 -10.64
CA ASN A 178 -15.35 24.73 -11.01
C ASN A 178 -15.21 25.97 -10.10
N GLY A 179 -13.96 26.25 -9.68
CA GLY A 179 -13.62 27.26 -8.69
C GLY A 179 -13.85 26.81 -7.23
N PRO A 180 -13.32 27.56 -6.25
CA PRO A 180 -13.56 27.31 -4.83
C PRO A 180 -15.02 27.59 -4.49
N GLY A 181 -15.66 26.68 -3.75
CA GLY A 181 -17.01 26.89 -3.26
C GLY A 181 -17.67 25.64 -2.70
N SER A 182 -18.93 25.78 -2.30
CA SER A 182 -19.72 24.73 -1.64
C SER A 182 -20.79 24.10 -2.53
N SER A 183 -20.89 24.50 -3.81
CA SER A 183 -21.77 23.85 -4.78
C SER A 183 -21.40 22.38 -4.96
N LEU A 184 -22.33 21.54 -5.43
CA LEU A 184 -22.08 20.09 -5.55
C LEU A 184 -21.04 19.73 -6.62
N ASN A 185 -20.71 20.63 -7.53
CA ASN A 185 -19.62 20.48 -8.51
C ASN A 185 -18.34 21.26 -8.12
N GLN A 186 -18.28 21.79 -6.90
CA GLN A 186 -17.15 22.54 -6.36
C GLN A 186 -16.55 21.84 -5.14
N LEU A 187 -15.27 22.12 -4.89
CA LEU A 187 -14.53 21.76 -3.70
C LEU A 187 -13.88 23.03 -3.14
N TYR A 188 -13.46 23.02 -1.89
CA TYR A 188 -12.68 24.11 -1.31
C TYR A 188 -11.57 23.58 -0.39
N TYR A 189 -10.33 23.71 -0.89
CA TYR A 189 -9.09 23.13 -0.33
C TYR A 189 -9.24 21.65 0.08
N PRO A 190 -9.64 20.73 -0.81
CA PRO A 190 -9.76 19.32 -0.46
C PRO A 190 -8.42 18.72 -0.01
N TRP A 191 -8.39 17.74 0.90
CA TRP A 191 -7.13 17.16 1.40
C TRP A 191 -6.97 15.67 1.07
N GLY A 192 -7.59 14.80 1.86
CA GLY A 192 -7.58 13.35 1.64
C GLY A 192 -8.59 12.91 0.58
N LEU A 193 -8.29 11.80 -0.07
CA LEU A 193 -9.22 11.11 -0.95
C LEU A 193 -9.14 9.60 -0.77
N TYR A 194 -10.25 8.95 -1.09
CA TYR A 194 -10.35 7.52 -1.26
C TYR A 194 -11.02 7.22 -2.60
N VAL A 195 -10.46 6.29 -3.37
CA VAL A 195 -11.03 5.83 -4.65
C VAL A 195 -11.35 4.35 -4.52
N ASP A 196 -12.55 3.96 -4.94
CA ASP A 196 -12.96 2.55 -4.94
C ASP A 196 -12.81 1.88 -6.31
N ASP A 197 -13.02 0.56 -6.34
CA ASP A 197 -12.92 -0.27 -7.56
C ASP A 197 -13.87 0.15 -8.69
N ASN A 198 -14.93 0.91 -8.40
CA ASN A 198 -15.86 1.43 -9.39
C ASN A 198 -15.48 2.85 -9.85
N GLU A 199 -14.29 3.32 -9.52
CA GLU A 199 -13.82 4.70 -9.72
C GLU A 199 -14.72 5.74 -9.01
N THR A 200 -15.38 5.34 -7.91
CA THR A 200 -16.09 6.30 -7.04
C THR A 200 -15.09 6.98 -6.13
N ILE A 201 -15.14 8.30 -6.10
CA ILE A 201 -14.19 9.15 -5.37
C ILE A 201 -14.88 9.72 -4.13
N TYR A 202 -14.26 9.57 -2.98
CA TYR A 202 -14.63 10.21 -1.72
C TYR A 202 -13.55 11.23 -1.39
N VAL A 203 -13.93 12.47 -1.12
CA VAL A 203 -12.98 13.58 -0.90
C VAL A 203 -13.32 14.29 0.39
N ALA A 204 -12.30 14.52 1.22
CA ALA A 204 -12.39 15.39 2.37
C ALA A 204 -12.36 16.86 1.91
N ASP A 205 -13.54 17.47 1.81
CA ASP A 205 -13.74 18.85 1.38
C ASP A 205 -13.61 19.78 2.60
N TYR A 206 -12.34 20.03 2.95
CA TYR A 206 -11.87 20.56 4.23
C TYR A 206 -12.55 21.86 4.66
N GLU A 207 -12.51 22.91 3.83
CA GLU A 207 -13.11 24.22 4.18
C GLU A 207 -14.64 24.17 4.17
N ASN A 208 -15.23 23.22 3.45
CA ASN A 208 -16.69 23.04 3.43
C ASN A 208 -17.18 22.07 4.52
N HIS A 209 -16.29 21.54 5.36
CA HIS A 209 -16.58 20.67 6.51
C HIS A 209 -17.48 19.48 6.17
N ARG A 210 -17.15 18.80 5.06
CA ARG A 210 -17.95 17.70 4.54
C ARG A 210 -17.08 16.67 3.82
N ILE A 211 -17.63 15.47 3.68
CA ILE A 211 -17.13 14.49 2.72
C ILE A 211 -18.06 14.48 1.52
N MET A 212 -17.45 14.58 0.35
CA MET A 212 -18.15 14.53 -0.92
C MET A 212 -17.83 13.24 -1.66
N LYS A 213 -18.86 12.63 -2.27
CA LYS A 213 -18.78 11.45 -3.13
C LYS A 213 -19.04 11.84 -4.59
N TRP A 214 -18.19 11.43 -5.52
CA TRP A 214 -18.44 11.46 -6.95
C TRP A 214 -18.44 10.06 -7.52
N GLU A 215 -19.47 9.72 -8.30
CA GLU A 215 -19.45 8.51 -9.10
C GLU A 215 -18.65 8.73 -10.38
N ARG A 216 -18.21 7.64 -11.00
CA ARG A 216 -17.44 7.68 -12.24
C ARG A 216 -18.12 8.56 -13.29
N ASN A 217 -17.38 9.51 -13.85
CA ASN A 217 -17.84 10.49 -14.85
C ASN A 217 -18.97 11.44 -14.40
N ALA A 218 -19.29 11.49 -13.10
CA ALA A 218 -20.27 12.44 -12.59
C ALA A 218 -19.76 13.88 -12.71
N THR A 219 -20.63 14.80 -13.12
CA THR A 219 -20.30 16.25 -13.22
C THR A 219 -20.53 17.00 -11.90
N SER A 220 -21.17 16.37 -10.92
CA SER A 220 -21.40 16.88 -9.58
C SER A 220 -21.45 15.73 -8.58
N GLY A 221 -21.14 16.03 -7.32
CA GLY A 221 -21.03 15.05 -6.25
C GLY A 221 -22.23 15.08 -5.32
N GLN A 222 -22.13 14.27 -4.28
CA GLN A 222 -23.14 14.12 -3.23
C GLN A 222 -22.45 14.26 -1.87
N VAL A 223 -23.07 14.99 -0.95
CA VAL A 223 -22.60 15.02 0.44
C VAL A 223 -22.94 13.68 1.10
N VAL A 224 -21.93 12.97 1.60
CA VAL A 224 -22.10 11.67 2.28
C VAL A 224 -21.82 11.72 3.79
N ALA A 225 -21.13 12.77 4.26
CA ALA A 225 -20.95 13.06 5.67
C ALA A 225 -20.71 14.57 5.89
N GLY A 226 -21.15 15.09 7.03
CA GLY A 226 -21.02 16.52 7.35
C GLY A 226 -21.90 17.43 6.48
N GLY A 227 -21.43 18.65 6.20
CA GLY A 227 -22.16 19.64 5.40
C GLY A 227 -23.21 20.46 6.15
N ASN A 228 -23.39 20.22 7.46
CA ASN A 228 -24.31 20.96 8.33
C ASN A 228 -23.60 22.08 9.13
N GLY A 229 -22.63 22.73 8.48
CA GLY A 229 -21.73 23.71 9.09
C GLY A 229 -20.64 23.09 9.98
N PRO A 230 -19.63 23.89 10.37
CA PRO A 230 -18.57 23.42 11.26
C PRO A 230 -19.13 23.12 12.66
N GLY A 231 -18.66 22.03 13.26
CA GLY A 231 -18.94 21.72 14.66
C GLY A 231 -18.72 20.25 14.98
N ASN A 232 -19.07 19.85 16.20
CA ASN A 232 -18.79 18.52 16.74
C ASN A 232 -20.06 17.67 16.97
N ARG A 233 -21.24 18.16 16.56
CA ARG A 233 -22.48 17.37 16.62
C ARG A 233 -22.33 16.11 15.76
N SER A 234 -23.21 15.13 16.01
CA SER A 234 -23.20 13.87 15.27
C SER A 234 -23.42 14.04 13.76
N ASP A 235 -24.07 15.12 13.33
CA ASP A 235 -24.33 15.45 11.92
C ASP A 235 -23.31 16.44 11.32
N GLN A 236 -22.27 16.81 12.07
CA GLN A 236 -21.28 17.81 11.68
C GLN A 236 -19.86 17.24 11.63
N LEU A 237 -19.03 17.88 10.81
CA LEU A 237 -17.58 17.75 10.80
C LEU A 237 -16.97 19.14 10.98
N ASN A 238 -15.68 19.21 11.26
CA ASN A 238 -14.95 20.46 11.35
C ASN A 238 -13.55 20.26 10.75
N HIS A 239 -13.41 20.75 9.50
CA HIS A 239 -12.19 20.62 8.71
C HIS A 239 -11.70 19.17 8.58
N PRO A 240 -12.50 18.27 7.97
CA PRO A 240 -12.10 16.89 7.80
C PRO A 240 -10.85 16.83 6.92
N TYR A 241 -9.84 16.09 7.37
CA TYR A 241 -8.54 16.05 6.70
C TYR A 241 -8.40 14.84 5.78
N ASP A 242 -8.90 13.69 6.23
CA ASP A 242 -8.76 12.42 5.50
C ASP A 242 -10.02 11.56 5.62
N VAL A 243 -10.20 10.67 4.65
CA VAL A 243 -11.37 9.80 4.54
C VAL A 243 -10.99 8.45 3.93
N ILE A 244 -11.51 7.36 4.51
CA ILE A 244 -11.44 6.01 3.95
C ILE A 244 -12.79 5.32 4.02
N VAL A 245 -13.01 4.32 3.16
CA VAL A 245 -14.29 3.61 3.08
C VAL A 245 -14.12 2.11 3.34
N ASP A 246 -14.96 1.60 4.24
CA ASP A 246 -15.17 0.18 4.48
C ASP A 246 -16.56 -0.26 3.96
N LYS A 247 -16.66 -0.50 2.65
CA LYS A 247 -17.78 -1.21 1.98
C LYS A 247 -18.25 -2.56 2.57
N GLU A 248 -17.45 -3.34 3.30
CA GLU A 248 -17.84 -4.67 3.81
C GLU A 248 -18.74 -4.50 5.01
N ARG A 249 -18.44 -3.46 5.79
CA ARG A 249 -19.18 -3.09 6.98
C ARG A 249 -20.11 -1.89 6.70
N ASP A 250 -20.19 -1.43 5.46
CA ASP A 250 -20.90 -0.21 5.04
C ASP A 250 -20.56 1.00 5.92
N ARG A 251 -19.28 1.30 6.08
CA ARG A 251 -18.78 2.42 6.87
C ARG A 251 -17.87 3.35 6.07
N ILE A 252 -17.83 4.59 6.51
CA ILE A 252 -16.83 5.59 6.12
C ILE A 252 -16.17 6.09 7.40
N PHE A 253 -14.84 6.19 7.42
CA PHE A 253 -14.07 6.69 8.53
C PHE A 253 -13.39 7.99 8.14
N ILE A 254 -13.44 8.98 9.04
CA ILE A 254 -13.07 10.36 8.73
C ILE A 254 -12.18 10.89 9.85
N CYS A 255 -11.03 11.45 9.48
CA CYS A 255 -10.23 12.31 10.35
C CYS A 255 -10.94 13.67 10.48
N ASP A 256 -11.59 13.91 11.61
CA ASP A 256 -12.28 15.16 11.91
C ASP A 256 -11.33 16.07 12.73
N TYR A 257 -10.34 16.61 12.02
CA TYR A 257 -9.10 17.19 12.57
C TYR A 257 -9.34 18.24 13.66
N VAL A 258 -10.13 19.29 13.40
CA VAL A 258 -10.29 20.37 14.39
C VAL A 258 -11.07 19.88 15.61
N ASN A 259 -11.93 18.88 15.45
CA ASN A 259 -12.62 18.23 16.57
C ASN A 259 -11.75 17.18 17.29
N LYS A 260 -10.52 16.94 16.83
CA LYS A 260 -9.54 16.00 17.40
C LYS A 260 -10.10 14.60 17.61
N ARG A 261 -10.73 14.06 16.57
CA ARG A 261 -11.38 12.74 16.62
C ARG A 261 -11.37 12.02 15.28
N VAL A 262 -11.53 10.70 15.35
CA VAL A 262 -11.96 9.88 14.22
C VAL A 262 -13.43 9.56 14.38
N VAL A 263 -14.21 9.83 13.34
CA VAL A 263 -15.64 9.48 13.30
C VAL A 263 -15.91 8.40 12.26
N GLN A 264 -16.86 7.53 12.56
CA GLN A 264 -17.44 6.60 11.60
C GLN A 264 -18.84 7.08 11.20
N TRP A 265 -19.20 6.95 9.92
CA TRP A 265 -20.57 7.13 9.44
C TRP A 265 -21.02 5.90 8.64
N PRO A 266 -22.34 5.68 8.48
CA PRO A 266 -22.86 4.74 7.50
C PRO A 266 -22.48 5.16 6.07
N LEU A 267 -22.02 4.22 5.25
CA LEU A 267 -21.66 4.49 3.85
C LEU A 267 -22.86 4.91 2.99
N LEU A 268 -24.03 4.32 3.25
CA LEU A 268 -25.27 4.59 2.54
C LEU A 268 -26.26 5.33 3.44
N HIS A 269 -26.77 6.46 2.95
CA HIS A 269 -27.82 7.26 3.59
C HIS A 269 -27.52 7.68 5.05
N GLY A 270 -26.23 7.78 5.42
CA GLY A 270 -25.80 8.23 6.74
C GLY A 270 -26.21 9.69 6.99
N LYS A 271 -26.94 9.93 8.08
CA LYS A 271 -27.32 11.29 8.54
C LYS A 271 -26.50 11.79 9.72
N SER A 272 -25.77 10.89 10.36
CA SER A 272 -24.97 11.16 11.54
C SER A 272 -23.84 10.16 11.66
N GLY A 273 -22.73 10.61 12.22
CA GLY A 273 -21.60 9.80 12.62
C GLY A 273 -21.47 9.64 14.12
N GLU A 274 -20.60 8.70 14.47
CA GLU A 274 -20.23 8.35 15.82
C GLU A 274 -18.73 8.57 16.00
N THR A 275 -18.33 9.12 17.15
CA THR A 275 -16.91 9.23 17.50
C THR A 275 -16.39 7.88 17.98
N ILE A 276 -15.43 7.31 17.26
CA ILE A 276 -14.82 6.02 17.60
C ILE A 276 -13.45 6.17 18.26
N ILE A 277 -12.75 7.27 17.99
CA ILE A 277 -11.46 7.61 18.59
C ILE A 277 -11.51 9.09 18.95
N SER A 278 -11.22 9.42 20.21
CA SER A 278 -11.18 10.80 20.73
C SER A 278 -9.76 11.22 21.12
N ASP A 279 -9.52 12.53 21.23
CA ASP A 279 -8.22 13.10 21.61
C ASP A 279 -7.09 12.68 20.65
N MET A 280 -7.37 12.85 19.35
CA MET A 280 -6.52 12.44 18.25
C MET A 280 -6.54 13.51 17.16
N ASP A 281 -5.41 14.16 16.87
CA ASP A 281 -5.36 15.23 15.86
C ASP A 281 -5.56 14.70 14.42
N CYS A 282 -5.30 13.42 14.14
CA CYS A 282 -5.68 12.71 12.90
C CYS A 282 -5.44 13.49 11.59
N TRP A 283 -4.25 13.38 11.01
CA TRP A 283 -3.96 13.92 9.67
C TRP A 283 -3.93 12.86 8.57
N GLY A 284 -3.72 11.61 8.94
CA GLY A 284 -3.68 10.49 8.01
C GLY A 284 -4.36 9.28 8.62
N LEU A 285 -5.17 8.61 7.80
CA LEU A 285 -5.91 7.42 8.18
C LEU A 285 -5.77 6.37 7.10
N THR A 286 -5.45 5.14 7.50
CA THR A 286 -5.52 3.98 6.61
C THR A 286 -6.07 2.78 7.38
N MET A 287 -6.38 1.70 6.66
CA MET A 287 -6.98 0.50 7.23
C MET A 287 -6.35 -0.75 6.62
N ASP A 288 -6.05 -1.73 7.46
CA ASP A 288 -5.59 -3.04 7.00
C ASP A 288 -6.75 -3.93 6.54
N GLU A 289 -6.43 -5.08 5.96
CA GLU A 289 -7.42 -6.06 5.47
C GLU A 289 -8.29 -6.66 6.59
N GLN A 290 -7.89 -6.58 7.86
CA GLN A 290 -8.71 -7.04 8.98
C GLN A 290 -9.68 -5.95 9.48
N GLY A 291 -9.58 -4.74 8.93
CA GLY A 291 -10.38 -3.60 9.34
C GLY A 291 -9.79 -2.85 10.54
N SER A 292 -8.50 -3.02 10.85
CA SER A 292 -7.85 -2.21 11.88
C SER A 292 -7.46 -0.86 11.31
N LEU A 293 -7.82 0.21 12.01
CA LEU A 293 -7.51 1.58 11.62
C LEU A 293 -6.13 1.99 12.10
N TYR A 294 -5.32 2.57 11.22
CA TYR A 294 -4.05 3.17 11.55
C TYR A 294 -4.15 4.68 11.42
N VAL A 295 -3.89 5.38 12.51
CA VAL A 295 -4.11 6.81 12.64
C VAL A 295 -2.81 7.52 12.95
N VAL A 296 -2.50 8.55 12.17
CA VAL A 296 -1.37 9.46 12.42
C VAL A 296 -1.80 10.55 13.39
N ASP A 297 -1.07 10.68 14.49
CA ASP A 297 -1.23 11.72 15.51
C ASP A 297 -0.04 12.68 15.44
N PRO A 298 -0.10 13.75 14.63
CA PRO A 298 1.03 14.61 14.34
C PRO A 298 1.56 15.32 15.59
N GLU A 299 0.66 15.84 16.42
CA GLU A 299 0.99 16.62 17.62
C GLU A 299 1.56 15.76 18.74
N LYS A 300 1.31 14.44 18.70
CA LYS A 300 1.87 13.47 19.65
C LYS A 300 2.95 12.59 19.03
N TYR A 301 3.43 12.95 17.83
CA TYR A 301 4.55 12.33 17.11
C TYR A 301 4.46 10.80 17.06
N LYS A 302 3.30 10.25 16.71
CA LYS A 302 3.08 8.81 16.73
C LYS A 302 2.04 8.33 15.72
N VAL A 303 2.10 7.04 15.44
CA VAL A 303 1.04 6.30 14.74
C VAL A 303 0.47 5.25 15.67
N LYS A 304 -0.85 5.13 15.70
CA LYS A 304 -1.55 4.10 16.47
C LYS A 304 -2.43 3.24 15.59
N ARG A 305 -2.48 1.94 15.88
CA ARG A 305 -3.45 0.99 15.32
C ARG A 305 -4.60 0.75 16.30
N PHE A 306 -5.82 0.75 15.79
CA PHE A 306 -7.05 0.47 16.52
C PHE A 306 -7.74 -0.70 15.84
N LYS A 307 -7.81 -1.85 16.51
CA LYS A 307 -8.66 -2.95 16.06
C LYS A 307 -10.12 -2.56 16.29
N ILE A 308 -11.04 -3.27 15.64
CA ILE A 308 -12.47 -3.07 15.83
C ILE A 308 -12.80 -3.18 17.32
N GLY A 309 -13.37 -2.11 17.89
CA GLY A 309 -13.71 -2.00 19.33
C GLY A 309 -12.63 -1.39 20.23
N ASP A 310 -11.41 -1.16 19.73
CA ASP A 310 -10.35 -0.50 20.50
C ASP A 310 -10.64 1.00 20.66
N THR A 311 -10.45 1.53 21.87
CA THR A 311 -10.55 2.98 22.14
C THR A 311 -9.20 3.64 22.46
N LYS A 312 -8.17 2.86 22.84
CA LYS A 312 -6.85 3.38 23.21
C LYS A 312 -5.80 3.26 22.10
N GLY A 313 -5.94 2.24 21.25
CA GLY A 313 -5.00 1.90 20.19
C GLY A 313 -3.65 1.38 20.71
N THR A 314 -2.95 0.65 19.85
CA THR A 314 -1.58 0.16 20.06
C THR A 314 -0.61 1.09 19.33
N LEU A 315 0.51 1.47 19.95
CA LEU A 315 1.58 2.22 19.28
C LEU A 315 2.20 1.36 18.18
N ILE A 316 2.31 1.90 16.96
CA ILE A 316 2.90 1.22 15.80
C ILE A 316 4.20 1.89 15.36
N ALA A 317 4.28 3.21 15.46
CA ALA A 317 5.46 3.98 15.06
C ALA A 317 5.58 5.27 15.88
N GLY A 318 6.81 5.74 16.06
CA GLY A 318 7.13 6.95 16.81
C GLY A 318 6.88 6.83 18.31
N GLY A 319 6.37 7.90 18.93
CA GLY A 319 6.12 7.97 20.38
C GLY A 319 7.33 8.38 21.23
N ASN A 320 8.50 8.59 20.62
CA ASN A 320 9.74 9.00 21.29
C ASN A 320 10.03 10.51 21.18
N GLY A 321 8.97 11.31 20.98
CA GLY A 321 9.06 12.77 20.83
C GLY A 321 9.50 13.24 19.45
N GLN A 322 9.63 14.57 19.33
CA GLN A 322 10.05 15.23 18.10
C GLN A 322 11.56 15.03 17.86
N GLY A 323 11.95 14.61 16.66
CA GLY A 323 13.37 14.55 16.29
C GLY A 323 13.66 13.79 15.00
N ASN A 324 14.95 13.66 14.70
CA ASN A 324 15.44 13.08 13.43
C ASN A 324 15.87 11.61 13.58
N ALA A 325 15.96 11.06 14.80
CA ALA A 325 16.29 9.66 14.98
C ALA A 325 15.21 8.77 14.33
N LEU A 326 15.58 7.57 13.90
CA LEU A 326 14.66 6.65 13.22
C LEU A 326 13.58 6.08 14.14
N ASN A 327 13.68 6.28 15.46
CA ASN A 327 12.61 5.99 16.42
C ASN A 327 11.77 7.22 16.78
N GLN A 328 12.04 8.39 16.19
CA GLN A 328 11.34 9.66 16.42
C GLN A 328 10.62 10.11 15.15
N PHE A 329 9.62 10.98 15.32
CA PHE A 329 8.98 11.66 14.20
C PHE A 329 9.17 13.17 14.29
N ASP A 330 9.07 13.86 13.15
CA ASP A 330 8.82 15.29 13.13
C ASP A 330 7.56 15.59 12.29
N HIS A 331 6.46 15.82 13.00
CA HIS A 331 5.12 16.06 12.45
C HIS A 331 4.76 15.06 11.32
N PRO A 332 4.51 13.78 11.66
CA PRO A 332 4.11 12.78 10.69
C PRO A 332 2.79 13.20 10.04
N ARG A 333 2.62 12.97 8.73
CA ARG A 333 1.50 13.52 7.95
C ARG A 333 0.56 12.45 7.45
N PHE A 334 1.01 11.68 6.46
CA PHE A 334 0.23 10.63 5.83
C PHE A 334 0.83 9.27 6.14
N ILE A 335 -0.02 8.27 6.07
CA ILE A 335 0.32 6.89 6.30
C ILE A 335 -0.23 6.01 5.20
N PHE A 336 0.55 5.00 4.83
CA PHE A 336 0.09 3.82 4.12
C PHE A 336 0.56 2.58 4.88
N VAL A 337 -0.25 1.53 4.90
CA VAL A 337 0.13 0.23 5.49
C VAL A 337 0.12 -0.81 4.39
N ASP A 338 1.25 -1.48 4.21
CA ASP A 338 1.39 -2.55 3.22
C ASP A 338 0.79 -3.89 3.72
N GLN A 339 0.77 -4.88 2.84
CA GLN A 339 0.31 -6.24 3.12
C GLN A 339 1.13 -6.97 4.20
N ASP A 340 2.33 -6.47 4.54
CA ASP A 340 3.16 -6.99 5.62
C ASP A 340 2.89 -6.26 6.95
N TYR A 341 1.84 -5.43 7.01
CA TYR A 341 1.49 -4.54 8.13
C TYR A 341 2.58 -3.51 8.47
N SER A 342 3.46 -3.20 7.51
CA SER A 342 4.46 -2.16 7.70
C SER A 342 3.88 -0.80 7.38
N ALA A 343 4.11 0.17 8.27
CA ALA A 343 3.63 1.54 8.10
C ALA A 343 4.66 2.41 7.38
N TYR A 344 4.27 3.01 6.27
CA TYR A 344 5.02 4.03 5.55
C TYR A 344 4.48 5.40 5.93
N VAL A 345 5.32 6.25 6.51
CA VAL A 345 4.89 7.52 7.08
C VAL A 345 5.72 8.65 6.47
N SER A 346 5.03 9.64 5.89
CA SER A 346 5.67 10.88 5.45
C SER A 346 5.77 11.90 6.58
N GLU A 347 6.83 12.70 6.57
CA GLU A 347 7.16 13.62 7.68
C GLU A 347 7.56 15.01 7.17
N TRP A 348 7.45 16.03 8.03
CA TRP A 348 7.88 17.40 7.69
C TRP A 348 9.37 17.51 7.38
N LYS A 349 10.15 16.57 7.90
CA LYS A 349 11.60 16.50 7.70
C LYS A 349 12.05 16.02 6.33
N ASN A 350 11.18 16.03 5.32
CA ASN A 350 11.54 15.71 3.94
C ASN A 350 11.92 14.23 3.73
N ARG A 351 11.28 13.35 4.52
CA ARG A 351 11.51 11.91 4.44
C ARG A 351 10.22 11.11 4.48
N VAL A 352 10.34 9.86 4.04
CA VAL A 352 9.39 8.79 4.30
C VAL A 352 10.11 7.67 5.05
N THR A 353 9.54 7.26 6.18
CA THR A 353 10.05 6.15 6.99
C THR A 353 9.12 4.93 6.90
N LYS A 354 9.70 3.73 6.74
CA LYS A 354 8.99 2.45 6.82
C LYS A 354 9.20 1.85 8.21
N TRP A 355 8.12 1.50 8.89
CA TRP A 355 8.11 0.89 10.21
C TRP A 355 7.56 -0.52 10.09
N MET A 356 8.42 -1.51 10.31
CA MET A 356 8.02 -2.90 10.26
C MET A 356 7.22 -3.26 11.51
N ASN A 357 6.25 -4.15 11.36
CA ASN A 357 5.36 -4.53 12.45
C ASN A 357 6.16 -5.11 13.64
N GLY A 358 6.05 -4.46 14.80
CA GLY A 358 6.74 -4.87 16.04
C GLY A 358 8.09 -4.21 16.28
N GLU A 359 8.63 -3.45 15.31
CA GLU A 359 9.92 -2.76 15.48
C GLU A 359 9.77 -1.40 16.19
N GLU A 360 10.77 -1.06 17.00
CA GLU A 360 10.81 0.21 17.75
C GLU A 360 11.37 1.39 16.94
N SER A 361 11.92 1.12 15.76
CA SER A 361 12.51 2.13 14.86
C SER A 361 12.11 1.87 13.42
N GLY A 362 11.93 2.94 12.65
CA GLY A 362 11.75 2.85 11.21
C GLY A 362 13.07 2.72 10.45
N ILE A 363 12.95 2.58 9.14
CA ILE A 363 14.04 2.71 8.17
C ILE A 363 13.70 3.82 7.17
N LEU A 364 14.71 4.57 6.73
CA LEU A 364 14.54 5.57 5.68
C LEU A 364 14.33 4.88 4.34
N VAL A 365 13.21 5.18 3.66
CA VAL A 365 12.88 4.57 2.35
C VAL A 365 12.76 5.58 1.21
N ALA A 366 12.63 6.88 1.50
CA ALA A 366 12.76 7.96 0.51
C ALA A 366 13.11 9.28 1.19
N GLY A 367 13.83 10.14 0.45
CA GLY A 367 14.24 11.47 0.90
C GLY A 367 15.40 11.45 1.91
N GLY A 368 15.41 12.41 2.83
CA GLY A 368 16.48 12.60 3.81
C GLY A 368 16.08 13.67 4.84
N THR A 369 17.03 14.21 5.60
CA THR A 369 16.72 15.28 6.58
C THR A 369 16.73 16.69 6.00
N GLU A 370 17.37 16.87 4.84
CA GLU A 370 17.50 18.16 4.17
C GLU A 370 16.54 18.25 2.99
N PRO A 371 15.82 19.37 2.82
CA PRO A 371 14.97 19.57 1.66
C PRO A 371 15.82 19.70 0.39
N GLY A 372 15.30 19.22 -0.72
CA GLY A 372 15.93 19.39 -2.03
C GLY A 372 15.07 18.87 -3.17
N ASN A 373 15.53 19.07 -4.39
CA ASN A 373 14.82 18.66 -5.61
C ASN A 373 15.58 17.58 -6.42
N GLY A 374 16.72 17.08 -5.90
CA GLY A 374 17.41 15.91 -6.46
C GLY A 374 16.53 14.66 -6.44
N LEU A 375 16.92 13.63 -7.20
CA LEU A 375 16.16 12.37 -7.29
C LEU A 375 16.20 11.54 -5.99
N GLY A 376 17.18 11.76 -5.12
CA GLY A 376 17.23 11.19 -3.77
C GLY A 376 16.64 12.10 -2.67
N GLN A 377 16.08 13.26 -3.03
CA GLN A 377 15.61 14.27 -2.09
C GLN A 377 14.11 14.53 -2.22
N LEU A 378 13.51 14.97 -1.13
CA LEU A 378 12.11 15.42 -1.07
C LEU A 378 12.07 16.83 -0.48
N SER A 379 10.91 17.48 -0.58
CA SER A 379 10.58 18.75 0.05
C SER A 379 9.11 18.70 0.47
N LEU A 380 8.86 18.74 1.77
CA LEU A 380 7.51 18.66 2.37
C LEU A 380 6.67 17.50 1.81
N PRO A 381 7.12 16.24 1.89
CA PRO A 381 6.35 15.12 1.37
C PRO A 381 5.00 15.00 2.10
N LYS A 382 3.96 14.62 1.34
CA LYS A 382 2.58 14.49 1.84
C LYS A 382 2.07 13.09 1.57
N GLY A 383 1.07 12.92 0.71
CA GLY A 383 0.49 11.61 0.40
C GLY A 383 1.57 10.58 0.05
N VAL A 384 1.40 9.39 0.61
CA VAL A 384 2.23 8.21 0.33
C VAL A 384 1.31 7.04 0.07
N VAL A 385 1.63 6.22 -0.92
CA VAL A 385 1.02 4.90 -1.14
C VAL A 385 2.09 3.94 -1.62
N VAL A 386 1.87 2.65 -1.43
CA VAL A 386 2.80 1.61 -1.83
C VAL A 386 2.04 0.58 -2.66
N ASP A 387 2.60 0.18 -3.80
CA ASP A 387 2.03 -0.92 -4.58
C ASP A 387 2.42 -2.30 -4.00
N HIS A 388 1.85 -3.39 -4.51
CA HIS A 388 2.20 -4.73 -4.02
C HIS A 388 3.65 -5.15 -4.31
N SER A 389 4.32 -4.52 -5.28
CA SER A 389 5.75 -4.70 -5.54
C SER A 389 6.63 -3.92 -4.55
N PHE A 390 6.01 -3.26 -3.55
CA PHE A 390 6.63 -2.39 -2.57
C PHE A 390 7.30 -1.14 -3.18
N THR A 391 6.86 -0.71 -4.35
CA THR A 391 7.21 0.60 -4.92
C THR A 391 6.47 1.67 -4.15
N LEU A 392 7.21 2.62 -3.59
CA LEU A 392 6.67 3.76 -2.87
C LEU A 392 6.39 4.90 -3.86
N TYR A 393 5.19 5.47 -3.78
CA TYR A 393 4.81 6.69 -4.49
C TYR A 393 4.61 7.81 -3.48
N VAL A 394 5.25 8.95 -3.72
CA VAL A 394 5.27 10.08 -2.79
C VAL A 394 4.84 11.35 -3.51
N VAL A 395 3.89 12.06 -2.93
CA VAL A 395 3.63 13.46 -3.27
C VAL A 395 4.72 14.33 -2.65
N ASP A 396 5.65 14.78 -3.48
CA ASP A 396 6.74 15.68 -3.12
C ASP A 396 6.28 17.14 -3.24
N SER A 397 5.44 17.56 -2.28
CA SER A 397 4.58 18.73 -2.45
C SER A 397 5.32 20.05 -2.57
N GLY A 398 6.48 20.19 -1.91
CA GLY A 398 7.33 21.38 -2.01
C GLY A 398 8.00 21.53 -3.37
N ASN A 399 8.12 20.44 -4.13
CA ASN A 399 8.68 20.42 -5.49
C ASN A 399 7.61 20.29 -6.60
N ASN A 400 6.33 20.28 -6.22
CA ASN A 400 5.19 20.12 -7.14
C ASN A 400 5.22 18.89 -8.05
N ARG A 401 5.71 17.76 -7.52
CA ARG A 401 5.88 16.52 -8.29
C ARG A 401 5.42 15.30 -7.53
N ILE A 402 5.21 14.22 -8.26
CA ILE A 402 4.98 12.89 -7.72
C ILE A 402 6.16 12.02 -8.14
N MET A 403 6.72 11.36 -7.15
CA MET A 403 7.91 10.53 -7.31
C MET A 403 7.57 9.07 -7.05
N ARG A 404 8.23 8.16 -7.77
CA ARG A 404 8.23 6.73 -7.47
C ARG A 404 9.61 6.27 -6.99
N TRP A 405 9.64 5.39 -6.00
CA TRP A 405 10.81 4.71 -5.46
C TRP A 405 10.58 3.20 -5.48
N PRO A 406 11.20 2.47 -6.40
CA PRO A 406 11.24 1.01 -6.33
C PRO A 406 11.84 0.54 -5.00
N LYS A 407 11.43 -0.64 -4.53
CA LYS A 407 11.95 -1.22 -3.28
C LYS A 407 13.49 -1.25 -3.28
N GLY A 408 14.10 -0.68 -2.25
CA GLY A 408 15.55 -0.64 -2.08
C GLY A 408 16.29 0.41 -2.91
N ALA A 409 15.58 1.21 -3.72
CA ALA A 409 16.19 2.29 -4.47
C ALA A 409 16.67 3.42 -3.56
N THR A 410 17.85 3.98 -3.84
CA THR A 410 18.39 5.15 -3.13
C THR A 410 17.90 6.47 -3.74
N GLU A 411 17.43 6.44 -4.98
CA GLU A 411 16.87 7.57 -5.72
C GLU A 411 15.58 7.14 -6.41
N GLY A 412 14.66 8.09 -6.57
CA GLY A 412 13.38 7.87 -7.23
C GLY A 412 13.40 8.41 -8.65
N SER A 413 12.24 8.36 -9.30
CA SER A 413 12.00 9.02 -10.58
C SER A 413 10.71 9.82 -10.53
N ILE A 414 10.69 10.95 -11.23
CA ILE A 414 9.48 11.77 -11.38
C ILE A 414 8.51 11.01 -12.29
N ILE A 415 7.24 10.93 -11.88
CA ILE A 415 6.17 10.36 -12.71
C ILE A 415 5.15 11.40 -13.16
N ILE A 416 4.97 12.49 -12.39
CA ILE A 416 4.08 13.63 -12.72
C ILE A 416 4.69 14.91 -12.14
N GLY A 417 4.49 16.05 -12.82
CA GLY A 417 4.77 17.39 -12.28
C GLY A 417 6.05 18.07 -12.80
N GLU A 418 6.62 17.60 -13.91
CA GLU A 418 7.82 18.22 -14.51
C GLU A 418 7.58 19.65 -15.02
N ASN A 419 6.32 20.06 -15.20
CA ASN A 419 5.92 21.40 -15.66
C ASN A 419 5.75 22.43 -14.53
N GLY A 420 6.16 22.09 -13.31
CA GLY A 420 6.07 22.95 -12.14
C GLY A 420 4.64 23.19 -11.63
N GLY A 421 4.52 24.14 -10.69
CA GLY A 421 3.24 24.51 -10.07
C GLY A 421 2.37 25.40 -10.97
N GLY A 422 1.06 25.15 -10.97
CA GLY A 422 0.07 25.92 -11.73
C GLY A 422 -1.29 25.22 -11.81
N GLY A 423 -2.24 25.83 -12.55
CA GLY A 423 -3.61 25.33 -12.73
C GLY A 423 -3.85 24.52 -14.01
N GLY A 424 -2.84 24.36 -14.87
CA GLY A 424 -2.91 23.53 -16.08
C GLY A 424 -3.22 22.05 -15.80
N SER A 425 -3.61 21.28 -16.82
CA SER A 425 -3.90 19.84 -16.69
C SER A 425 -2.69 19.00 -16.27
N ASN A 426 -1.50 19.41 -16.68
CA ASN A 426 -0.20 18.82 -16.32
C ASN A 426 0.52 19.60 -15.20
N GLN A 427 -0.19 20.52 -14.54
CA GLN A 427 0.30 21.31 -13.43
C GLN A 427 -0.58 21.10 -12.21
N LEU A 428 0.04 21.28 -11.07
CA LEU A 428 -0.32 20.57 -9.88
C LEU A 428 0.21 21.48 -8.75
N THR A 429 -0.59 21.84 -7.73
CA THR A 429 -0.18 22.81 -6.69
C THR A 429 -0.74 22.48 -5.31
N GLY A 430 0.15 22.51 -4.31
CA GLY A 430 -0.24 22.48 -2.91
C GLY A 430 -0.70 21.13 -2.34
N PHE A 431 -0.83 20.10 -3.19
CA PHE A 431 -1.21 18.69 -2.99
C PHE A 431 -1.63 18.18 -1.61
N GLY A 432 -2.62 17.29 -1.58
CA GLY A 432 -2.99 16.53 -0.39
C GLY A 432 -2.58 15.06 -0.49
N GLY A 433 -3.61 14.20 -0.56
CA GLY A 433 -3.48 12.76 -0.76
C GLY A 433 -3.34 12.34 -2.23
N LEU A 434 -2.97 11.07 -2.41
CA LEU A 434 -2.93 10.41 -3.71
C LEU A 434 -3.53 9.00 -3.58
N SER A 435 -4.07 8.48 -4.66
CA SER A 435 -4.68 7.15 -4.74
C SER A 435 -4.56 6.59 -6.14
N PHE A 436 -4.67 5.28 -6.30
CA PHE A 436 -4.77 4.56 -7.56
C PHE A 436 -6.16 3.91 -7.67
N ASP A 437 -6.68 3.75 -8.88
CA ASP A 437 -7.79 2.80 -9.12
C ASP A 437 -7.24 1.41 -9.48
N ARG A 438 -8.15 0.43 -9.64
CA ARG A 438 -7.81 -0.96 -9.99
C ARG A 438 -7.04 -1.12 -11.32
N ASP A 439 -7.15 -0.16 -12.22
CA ASP A 439 -6.43 -0.16 -13.49
C ASP A 439 -5.06 0.53 -13.37
N GLY A 440 -4.67 0.97 -12.17
CA GLY A 440 -3.41 1.66 -11.89
C GLY A 440 -3.40 3.14 -12.32
N ASN A 441 -4.55 3.73 -12.63
CA ASN A 441 -4.62 5.16 -12.90
C ASN A 441 -4.45 5.94 -11.60
N LEU A 442 -3.70 7.03 -11.65
CA LEU A 442 -3.35 7.85 -10.49
C LEU A 442 -4.37 8.97 -10.28
N TYR A 443 -4.85 9.14 -9.05
CA TYR A 443 -5.71 10.21 -8.59
C TYR A 443 -4.96 11.05 -7.56
N VAL A 444 -5.03 12.37 -7.72
CA VAL A 444 -4.27 13.31 -6.90
C VAL A 444 -5.20 14.43 -6.45
N VAL A 445 -5.18 14.73 -5.16
CA VAL A 445 -5.86 15.92 -4.65
C VAL A 445 -4.97 17.13 -4.91
N ASP A 446 -5.40 17.97 -5.84
CA ASP A 446 -4.75 19.22 -6.23
C ASP A 446 -5.39 20.37 -5.46
N ASN A 447 -5.10 20.42 -4.16
CA ASN A 447 -5.92 21.14 -3.18
C ASN A 447 -6.01 22.65 -3.41
N ALA A 448 -4.92 23.30 -3.83
CA ALA A 448 -4.86 24.73 -4.07
C ALA A 448 -5.60 25.11 -5.35
N ASN A 449 -5.76 24.15 -6.27
CA ASN A 449 -6.61 24.27 -7.45
C ASN A 449 -8.04 23.74 -7.22
N HIS A 450 -8.36 23.31 -5.99
CA HIS A 450 -9.70 22.90 -5.56
C HIS A 450 -10.31 21.79 -6.43
N ARG A 451 -9.49 20.79 -6.76
CA ARG A 451 -9.90 19.69 -7.65
C ARG A 451 -9.20 18.37 -7.33
N VAL A 452 -9.72 17.30 -7.91
CA VAL A 452 -9.05 16.00 -8.01
C VAL A 452 -8.72 15.74 -9.46
N GLN A 453 -7.45 15.43 -9.73
CA GLN A 453 -6.94 15.08 -11.07
C GLN A 453 -6.74 13.57 -11.18
N LYS A 454 -7.15 12.98 -12.31
CA LYS A 454 -6.88 11.59 -12.71
C LYS A 454 -5.87 11.57 -13.86
N PHE A 455 -4.76 10.87 -13.67
CA PHE A 455 -3.76 10.59 -14.70
C PHE A 455 -3.89 9.12 -15.10
N LYS A 456 -4.13 8.87 -16.39
CA LYS A 456 -4.27 7.50 -16.90
C LYS A 456 -2.93 6.90 -17.21
N ILE A 457 -2.80 5.58 -17.09
CA ILE A 457 -1.62 4.88 -17.61
C ILE A 457 -1.50 5.14 -19.12
N GLU A 458 -0.27 5.39 -19.59
CA GLU A 458 0.04 5.37 -21.01
C GLU A 458 -0.05 3.94 -21.50
N GLN A 459 -1.02 3.65 -22.37
CA GLN A 459 -1.02 2.37 -23.07
C GLN A 459 0.13 2.39 -24.05
N THR A 460 1.21 1.68 -23.75
CA THR A 460 2.21 1.34 -24.75
C THR A 460 1.51 0.48 -25.79
N GLN A 461 1.28 1.02 -26.99
CA GLN A 461 1.03 0.17 -28.16
C GLN A 461 2.28 -0.69 -28.33
N ASN A 462 2.24 -1.93 -27.85
CA ASN A 462 3.00 -3.10 -28.29
C ASN A 462 2.77 -4.24 -27.28
N ASP A 463 1.95 -5.22 -27.68
CA ASP A 463 2.36 -6.62 -27.77
C ASP A 463 1.13 -7.46 -28.20
N TYR A 464 1.10 -7.76 -29.50
CA TYR A 464 0.20 -8.72 -30.15
C TYR A 464 0.79 -10.13 -30.08
#